data_AF-A0A3N2QUY2-F1
#
_entry.id   AF-A0A3N2QUY2-F1
#
_cell.length_a   1.000
_cell.length_b   1.000
_cell.length_c   1.000
_cell.angle_alpha   90.00
_cell.angle_beta   90.00
_cell.angle_gamma   90.00
#
_symmetry.space_group_name_H-M   'P 1'
#
loop_
_entity.id
_entity.type
_entity.pdbx_description
1 polymer ?
#
loop_
_entity_poly.entity_id
_entity_poly.type
_entity_poly.pdbx_seq_one_letter_code
_entity_poly.pdbx_strand_id
1 'polypeptide(L)'
;MIEMDDGTFETATRLGPDIIRVTGSYPGDADDGYIVDLARGLYTLVYLDIYDGSPDPSSRATYSFADPAAEMPAPEPDSTVTLDVIGLDSGGIFTETQTYSFGPAYDLDIGGCSYAAIDVEVVYGDLVNEVEVYTLLTDLSFSVLTAYDDEFGQDAYRPVRIFLP
;
A
#
# COMPACT_ATOMS: atom_id res chain seq x y z
N MET A 1 13.89 -4.58 -2.20
CA MET A 1 13.00 -5.76 -2.15
C MET A 1 12.76 -6.09 -0.68
N ILE A 2 11.58 -6.58 -0.35
CA ILE A 2 11.15 -6.95 0.99
C ILE A 2 10.59 -8.37 0.91
N GLU A 3 10.88 -9.14 1.93
CA GLU A 3 10.32 -10.47 2.18
C GLU A 3 9.38 -10.36 3.38
N MET A 4 8.16 -10.86 3.22
CA MET A 4 7.14 -10.97 4.24
C MET A 4 7.13 -12.38 4.85
N ASP A 5 6.57 -12.55 6.03
CA ASP A 5 6.54 -13.83 6.77
C ASP A 5 5.64 -14.90 6.16
N ASP A 6 4.70 -14.51 5.32
CA ASP A 6 3.84 -15.39 4.51
C ASP A 6 4.52 -15.88 3.22
N GLY A 7 5.71 -15.36 2.89
CA GLY A 7 6.44 -15.66 1.66
C GLY A 7 6.16 -14.71 0.50
N THR A 8 5.35 -13.67 0.71
CA THR A 8 5.18 -12.55 -0.23
C THR A 8 6.51 -11.81 -0.40
N PHE A 9 6.86 -11.49 -1.65
CA PHE A 9 7.97 -10.60 -1.96
C PHE A 9 7.47 -9.34 -2.65
N GLU A 10 7.94 -8.18 -2.16
CA GLU A 10 7.65 -6.88 -2.75
C GLU A 10 8.91 -6.16 -3.20
N THR A 11 8.86 -5.53 -4.37
CA THR A 11 9.94 -4.66 -4.87
C THR A 11 9.43 -3.25 -5.08
N ALA A 12 9.90 -2.33 -4.24
CA ALA A 12 9.69 -0.89 -4.40
C ALA A 12 10.70 -0.30 -5.41
N THR A 13 10.19 0.41 -6.41
CA THR A 13 10.95 1.14 -7.43
C THR A 13 10.46 2.57 -7.52
N ARG A 14 11.38 3.54 -7.45
CA ARG A 14 11.04 4.96 -7.59
C ARG A 14 10.77 5.31 -9.06
N LEU A 15 9.54 5.74 -9.38
CA LEU A 15 9.16 6.20 -10.72
C LEU A 15 9.32 7.72 -10.89
N GLY A 16 9.25 8.47 -9.80
CA GLY A 16 9.43 9.92 -9.76
C GLY A 16 9.74 10.40 -8.34
N PRO A 17 9.79 11.72 -8.11
CA PRO A 17 10.03 12.27 -6.78
C PRO A 17 9.03 11.76 -5.73
N ASP A 18 7.74 11.70 -6.10
CA ASP A 18 6.64 11.41 -5.18
C ASP A 18 5.84 10.15 -5.56
N ILE A 19 6.34 9.35 -6.49
CA ILE A 19 5.67 8.12 -6.95
C ILE A 19 6.61 6.92 -6.80
N ILE A 20 6.18 5.94 -6.02
CA ILE A 20 6.81 4.63 -5.88
C ILE A 20 5.92 3.59 -6.53
N ARG A 21 6.50 2.72 -7.35
CA ARG A 21 5.86 1.48 -7.78
C ARG A 21 6.29 0.35 -6.86
N VAL A 22 5.33 -0.38 -6.30
CA VAL A 22 5.55 -1.66 -5.65
C VAL A 22 5.09 -2.75 -6.60
N THR A 23 5.93 -3.77 -6.79
CA THR A 23 5.57 -5.00 -7.50
C THR A 23 5.66 -6.15 -6.50
N GLY A 24 4.51 -6.77 -6.21
CA GLY A 24 4.38 -7.89 -5.28
C GLY A 24 4.18 -9.22 -6.00
N SER A 25 4.47 -10.30 -5.31
CA SER A 25 4.17 -11.69 -5.72
C SER A 25 3.35 -12.36 -4.63
N TYR A 26 2.38 -13.20 -5.00
CA TYR A 26 1.56 -13.89 -4.01
C TYR A 26 2.30 -15.06 -3.35
N PRO A 27 1.95 -15.45 -2.11
CA PRO A 27 2.56 -16.58 -1.43
C PRO A 27 2.50 -17.88 -2.24
N GLY A 28 3.67 -18.43 -2.57
CA GLY A 28 3.79 -19.72 -3.25
C GLY A 28 3.58 -19.67 -4.77
N ASP A 29 3.30 -18.51 -5.34
CA ASP A 29 3.21 -18.29 -6.78
C ASP A 29 4.02 -17.06 -7.19
N ALA A 30 5.17 -17.29 -7.82
CA ALA A 30 6.05 -16.22 -8.24
C ALA A 30 5.64 -15.57 -9.56
N ASP A 31 4.73 -16.20 -10.30
CA ASP A 31 4.26 -15.70 -11.59
C ASP A 31 2.99 -14.84 -11.42
N ASP A 32 2.23 -15.06 -10.36
CA ASP A 32 1.07 -14.24 -10.01
C ASP A 32 1.40 -13.18 -8.93
N GLY A 33 0.74 -12.02 -8.99
CA GLY A 33 1.03 -10.92 -8.08
C GLY A 33 0.30 -9.64 -8.41
N TYR A 34 0.91 -8.50 -8.08
CA TYR A 34 0.32 -7.18 -8.29
C TYR A 34 1.37 -6.10 -8.57
N ILE A 35 0.90 -5.02 -9.17
CA ILE A 35 1.61 -3.76 -9.33
C ILE A 35 0.75 -2.67 -8.72
N VAL A 36 1.32 -1.91 -7.78
CA VAL A 36 0.68 -0.72 -7.21
C VAL A 36 1.59 0.49 -7.37
N ASP A 37 1.04 1.59 -7.89
CA ASP A 37 1.71 2.89 -7.89
C ASP A 37 1.17 3.72 -6.73
N LEU A 38 2.06 4.23 -5.90
CA LEU A 38 1.75 4.93 -4.67
C LEU A 38 2.28 6.37 -4.73
N ALA A 39 1.38 7.35 -4.55
CA ALA A 39 1.76 8.71 -4.21
C ALA A 39 2.25 8.76 -2.76
N ARG A 40 3.38 9.42 -2.54
CA ARG A 40 4.06 9.51 -1.23
C ARG A 40 4.29 8.16 -0.54
N GLY A 41 4.34 7.09 -1.34
CA GLY A 41 4.54 5.74 -0.81
C GLY A 41 3.35 5.15 -0.05
N LEU A 42 2.15 5.74 -0.14
CA LEU A 42 0.98 5.28 0.61
C LEU A 42 -0.32 5.36 -0.20
N TYR A 43 -0.58 6.49 -0.86
CA TYR A 43 -1.86 6.71 -1.54
C TYR A 43 -1.88 6.01 -2.89
N THR A 44 -2.72 4.98 -3.03
CA THR A 44 -2.82 4.21 -4.28
C THR A 44 -3.30 5.07 -5.44
N LEU A 45 -2.53 5.11 -6.51
CA LEU A 45 -2.84 5.79 -7.78
C LEU A 45 -3.26 4.80 -8.87
N VAL A 46 -2.61 3.64 -8.90
CA VAL A 46 -2.85 2.57 -9.87
C VAL A 46 -2.71 1.24 -9.15
N TYR A 47 -3.61 0.31 -9.45
CA TYR A 47 -3.49 -1.10 -9.10
C TYR A 47 -3.66 -1.96 -10.36
N LEU A 48 -2.92 -3.06 -10.44
CA LEU A 48 -2.98 -4.03 -11.51
C LEU A 48 -2.58 -5.42 -10.99
N ASP A 49 -3.27 -6.46 -11.42
CA ASP A 49 -2.87 -7.83 -11.16
C ASP A 49 -1.82 -8.27 -12.18
N ILE A 50 -1.01 -9.23 -11.76
CA ILE A 50 -0.13 -10.01 -12.63
C ILE A 50 -0.69 -11.44 -12.61
N TYR A 51 -0.91 -12.01 -13.79
CA TYR A 51 -1.26 -13.42 -13.96
C TYR A 51 -0.27 -14.07 -14.95
N ASP A 52 0.23 -15.26 -14.62
CA ASP A 52 1.21 -16.00 -15.44
C ASP A 52 2.41 -15.12 -15.86
N GLY A 53 2.93 -14.31 -14.92
CA GLY A 53 4.08 -13.43 -15.09
C GLY A 53 3.80 -12.19 -15.95
N SER A 54 2.53 -11.95 -16.32
CA SER A 54 2.13 -10.87 -17.22
C SER A 54 1.10 -9.94 -16.56
N PRO A 55 1.31 -8.61 -16.61
CA PRO A 55 0.32 -7.67 -16.11
C PRO A 55 -1.01 -7.83 -16.86
N ASP A 56 -2.13 -7.98 -16.16
CA ASP A 56 -3.47 -8.05 -16.77
C ASP A 56 -4.07 -6.64 -16.88
N PRO A 57 -4.21 -6.08 -18.10
CA PRO A 57 -4.81 -4.77 -18.27
C PRO A 57 -6.28 -4.71 -17.85
N SER A 58 -6.97 -5.85 -17.79
CA SER A 58 -8.40 -5.92 -17.48
C SER A 58 -8.69 -5.69 -15.99
N SER A 59 -7.73 -6.00 -15.12
CA SER A 59 -7.82 -5.78 -13.68
C SER A 59 -7.43 -4.34 -13.27
N ARG A 60 -7.12 -3.47 -14.24
CA ARG A 60 -6.57 -2.15 -13.94
C ARG A 60 -7.57 -1.29 -13.19
N ALA A 61 -7.19 -0.87 -11.99
CA ALA A 61 -7.84 0.20 -11.26
C ALA A 61 -6.96 1.45 -11.25
N THR A 62 -7.57 2.62 -11.39
CA THR A 62 -6.90 3.92 -11.27
C THR A 62 -7.67 4.82 -10.34
N TYR A 63 -6.96 5.57 -9.51
CA TYR A 63 -7.51 6.40 -8.47
C TYR A 63 -7.02 7.84 -8.65
N SER A 64 -7.94 8.78 -8.61
CA SER A 64 -7.67 10.22 -8.73
C SER A 64 -8.09 10.93 -7.46
N PHE A 65 -7.13 11.67 -6.90
CA PHE A 65 -7.34 12.58 -5.78
C PHE A 65 -7.51 14.01 -6.29
N ALA A 66 -7.97 14.91 -5.42
CA ALA A 66 -8.12 16.33 -5.74
C ALA A 66 -6.76 17.02 -5.96
N ASP A 67 -5.76 16.65 -5.17
CA ASP A 67 -4.41 17.20 -5.24
C ASP A 67 -3.47 16.29 -6.06
N PRO A 68 -2.47 16.86 -6.76
CA PRO A 68 -1.44 16.06 -7.41
C PRO A 68 -0.57 15.32 -6.37
N ALA A 69 0.08 14.22 -6.78
CA ALA A 69 0.88 13.36 -5.89
C ALA A 69 1.87 14.11 -4.96
N ALA A 70 2.49 15.19 -5.46
CA ALA A 70 3.45 16.00 -4.71
C ALA A 70 2.81 16.94 -3.67
N GLU A 71 1.51 17.18 -3.77
CA GLU A 71 0.73 18.07 -2.90
C GLU A 71 -0.27 17.31 -2.02
N MET A 72 -0.40 15.99 -2.21
CA MET A 72 -1.12 15.11 -1.30
C MET A 72 -0.70 15.35 0.16
N PRO A 73 -1.58 15.13 1.15
CA PRO A 73 -1.22 15.26 2.55
C PRO A 73 0.01 14.42 2.90
N ALA A 74 0.88 14.95 3.75
CA ALA A 74 2.04 14.21 4.22
C ALA A 74 1.61 13.16 5.27
N PRO A 75 2.22 11.97 5.31
CA PRO A 75 2.04 11.01 6.40
C PRO A 75 2.64 11.54 7.70
N GLU A 76 1.87 12.31 8.46
CA GLU A 76 2.29 12.84 9.75
C GLU A 76 1.84 11.91 10.89
N PRO A 77 2.72 11.58 11.85
CA PRO A 77 2.33 10.79 13.02
C PRO A 77 1.17 11.41 13.80
N ASP A 78 0.37 10.57 14.44
CA ASP A 78 -0.75 10.98 15.31
C ASP A 78 -1.76 11.90 14.61
N SER A 79 -1.98 11.68 13.31
CA SER A 79 -2.88 12.48 12.48
C SER A 79 -3.93 11.63 11.78
N THR A 80 -4.94 12.29 11.21
CA THR A 80 -5.97 11.64 10.40
C THR A 80 -6.26 12.50 9.19
N VAL A 81 -6.36 11.87 8.04
CA VAL A 81 -6.66 12.52 6.77
C VAL A 81 -7.81 11.78 6.11
N THR A 82 -8.82 12.54 5.66
CA THR A 82 -9.94 12.01 4.87
C THR A 82 -9.90 12.62 3.48
N LEU A 83 -9.98 11.77 2.46
CA LEU A 83 -9.84 12.13 1.06
C LEU A 83 -11.03 11.60 0.26
N ASP A 84 -11.59 12.44 -0.60
CA ASP A 84 -12.53 11.99 -1.62
C ASP A 84 -11.75 11.54 -2.87
N VAL A 85 -12.06 10.34 -3.34
CA VAL A 85 -11.34 9.66 -4.41
C VAL A 85 -12.30 9.29 -5.53
N ILE A 86 -11.88 9.55 -6.77
CA ILE A 86 -12.56 9.07 -7.96
C ILE A 86 -11.79 7.88 -8.49
N GLY A 87 -12.43 6.71 -8.52
CA GLY A 87 -11.86 5.49 -9.05
C GLY A 87 -12.40 5.15 -10.44
N LEU A 88 -11.60 4.42 -11.21
CA LEU A 88 -12.01 3.79 -12.46
C LEU A 88 -11.43 2.37 -12.50
N ASP A 89 -12.30 1.38 -12.61
CA ASP A 89 -11.96 -0.04 -12.76
C ASP A 89 -12.76 -0.69 -13.91
N SER A 90 -12.82 -2.01 -13.94
CA SER A 90 -13.59 -2.78 -14.94
C SER A 90 -15.12 -2.61 -14.81
N GLY A 91 -15.62 -2.25 -13.62
CA GLY A 91 -17.02 -1.97 -13.35
C GLY A 91 -17.44 -0.54 -13.73
N GLY A 92 -16.48 0.37 -13.89
CA GLY A 92 -16.68 1.72 -14.38
C GLY A 92 -16.13 2.77 -13.41
N ILE A 93 -16.70 3.98 -13.47
CA ILE A 93 -16.30 5.07 -12.57
C ILE A 93 -17.05 4.92 -11.26
N PHE A 94 -16.33 5.07 -10.15
CA PHE A 94 -16.88 5.13 -8.81
C PHE A 94 -16.29 6.31 -8.02
N THR A 95 -16.91 6.60 -6.89
CA THR A 95 -16.43 7.59 -5.93
C THR A 95 -16.44 6.96 -4.56
N GLU A 96 -15.41 7.22 -3.77
CA GLU A 96 -15.30 6.76 -2.40
C GLU A 96 -14.61 7.81 -1.53
N THR A 97 -14.78 7.67 -0.23
CA THR A 97 -14.05 8.46 0.76
C THR A 97 -13.07 7.55 1.47
N GLN A 98 -11.78 7.85 1.41
CA GLN A 98 -10.74 7.08 2.09
C GLN A 98 -10.29 7.84 3.34
N THR A 99 -10.31 7.19 4.50
CA THR A 99 -9.80 7.74 5.75
C THR A 99 -8.53 7.03 6.15
N TYR A 100 -7.46 7.81 6.32
CA TYR A 100 -6.13 7.35 6.74
C TYR A 100 -5.87 7.84 8.15
N SER A 101 -5.73 6.92 9.09
CA SER A 101 -5.40 7.21 10.49
C SER A 101 -3.95 6.80 10.78
N PHE A 102 -3.10 7.78 10.99
CA PHE A 102 -1.67 7.61 11.23
C PHE A 102 -1.41 7.42 12.72
N GLY A 103 -0.81 6.29 13.08
CA GLY A 103 -0.36 6.01 14.43
C GLY A 103 0.84 6.85 14.86
N PRO A 104 1.37 6.62 16.07
CA PRO A 104 2.61 7.23 16.51
C PRO A 104 3.79 6.72 15.69
N ALA A 105 4.82 7.54 15.53
CA ALA A 105 6.08 7.09 14.92
C ALA A 105 6.82 6.13 15.85
N TYR A 106 7.47 5.12 15.26
CA TYR A 106 8.25 4.14 16.01
C TYR A 106 9.42 3.60 15.17
N ASP A 107 10.34 2.90 15.85
CA ASP A 107 11.44 2.18 15.22
C ASP A 107 11.02 0.71 15.00
N LEU A 108 11.06 0.26 13.75
CA LEU A 108 10.76 -1.12 13.37
C LEU A 108 12.04 -1.90 13.02
N ASP A 109 12.26 -3.01 13.71
CA ASP A 109 13.37 -3.92 13.44
C ASP A 109 13.01 -4.94 12.35
N ILE A 110 13.70 -4.89 11.22
CA ILE A 110 13.54 -5.83 10.10
C ILE A 110 14.91 -6.39 9.70
N GLY A 111 15.07 -7.72 9.75
CA GLY A 111 16.33 -8.38 9.39
C GLY A 111 17.56 -7.95 10.20
N GLY A 112 17.37 -7.36 11.39
CA GLY A 112 18.44 -6.82 12.24
C GLY A 112 18.83 -5.36 11.94
N CYS A 113 18.08 -4.67 11.08
CA CYS A 113 18.18 -3.24 10.85
C CYS A 113 16.94 -2.52 11.41
N SER A 114 17.12 -1.33 11.96
CA SER A 114 16.05 -0.48 12.47
C SER A 114 15.64 0.54 11.41
N TYR A 115 14.34 0.73 11.23
CA TYR A 115 13.75 1.67 10.26
C TYR A 115 12.70 2.55 10.94
N ALA A 116 12.66 3.83 10.61
CA ALA A 116 11.55 4.68 11.06
C ALA A 116 10.25 4.27 10.36
N ALA A 117 9.20 4.09 11.16
CA ALA A 117 7.92 3.55 10.71
C ALA A 117 6.72 4.29 11.32
N ILE A 118 5.61 4.26 10.60
CA ILE A 118 4.29 4.71 11.04
C ILE A 118 3.28 3.67 10.57
N ASP A 119 2.44 3.15 11.46
CA ASP A 119 1.31 2.33 11.07
C ASP A 119 0.15 3.23 10.64
N VAL A 120 -0.52 2.84 9.56
CA VAL A 120 -1.59 3.60 8.94
C VAL A 120 -2.79 2.68 8.75
N GLU A 121 -3.87 2.99 9.45
CA GLU A 121 -5.16 2.34 9.24
C GLU A 121 -5.90 3.06 8.10
N VAL A 122 -6.40 2.30 7.13
CA VAL A 122 -7.15 2.80 5.98
C VAL A 122 -8.53 2.18 5.96
N VAL A 123 -9.54 3.05 5.89
CA VAL A 123 -10.95 2.68 5.76
C VAL A 123 -11.53 3.27 4.49
N TYR A 124 -12.20 2.44 3.69
CA TYR A 124 -12.72 2.78 2.37
C TYR A 124 -14.25 2.95 2.39
N GLY A 125 -14.72 4.16 2.08
CA GLY A 125 -16.13 4.51 2.00
C GLY A 125 -16.92 4.19 3.29
N ASP A 126 -18.09 3.61 3.11
CA ASP A 126 -18.95 3.14 4.20
C ASP A 126 -18.65 1.68 4.60
N LEU A 127 -17.55 1.09 4.11
CA LEU A 127 -17.12 -0.27 4.48
C LEU A 127 -16.49 -0.24 5.88
N VAL A 128 -17.33 -0.01 6.89
CA VAL A 128 -16.93 0.00 8.31
C VAL A 128 -16.41 -1.35 8.81
N ASN A 129 -16.53 -2.41 8.02
CA ASN A 129 -16.09 -3.76 8.37
C ASN A 129 -14.85 -4.20 7.59
N GLU A 130 -14.24 -3.35 6.77
CA GLU A 130 -13.02 -3.66 6.04
C GLU A 130 -11.95 -2.63 6.40
N VAL A 131 -10.89 -3.09 7.05
CA VAL A 131 -9.80 -2.24 7.53
C VAL A 131 -8.48 -2.80 7.04
N GLU A 132 -7.74 -1.97 6.30
CA GLU A 132 -6.36 -2.27 5.92
C GLU A 132 -5.40 -1.52 6.84
N VAL A 133 -4.36 -2.22 7.31
CA VAL A 133 -3.28 -1.61 8.08
C VAL A 133 -1.99 -1.72 7.30
N TYR A 134 -1.42 -0.56 6.98
CA TYR A 134 -0.14 -0.44 6.30
C TYR A 134 0.94 0.01 7.28
N THR A 135 2.14 -0.55 7.18
CA THR A 135 3.33 0.03 7.82
C THR A 135 4.08 0.85 6.78
N LEU A 136 4.10 2.17 6.95
CA LEU A 136 4.88 3.10 6.14
C LEU A 136 6.31 3.17 6.67
N LEU A 137 7.29 2.75 5.87
CA LEU A 137 8.71 2.91 6.16
C LEU A 137 9.15 4.31 5.70
N THR A 138 9.14 5.28 6.60
CA THR A 138 9.30 6.70 6.24
C THR A 138 10.65 7.00 5.59
N ASP A 139 11.71 6.32 6.04
CA ASP A 139 13.07 6.46 5.48
C ASP A 139 13.17 5.95 4.05
N LEU A 140 12.32 4.99 3.68
CA LEU A 140 12.31 4.38 2.35
C LEU A 140 11.19 4.92 1.45
N SER A 141 10.27 5.70 2.04
CA SER A 141 9.15 6.36 1.35
C SER A 141 8.18 5.40 0.65
N PHE A 142 7.90 4.23 1.24
CA PHE A 142 6.87 3.31 0.77
C PHE A 142 6.28 2.50 1.94
N SER A 143 5.04 2.04 1.79
CA SER A 143 4.34 1.21 2.76
C SER A 143 4.21 -0.24 2.30
N VAL A 144 3.98 -1.13 3.27
CA VAL A 144 3.62 -2.53 3.05
C VAL A 144 2.32 -2.83 3.79
N LEU A 145 1.48 -3.70 3.24
CA LEU A 145 0.29 -4.19 3.97
C LEU A 145 0.75 -5.10 5.11
N THR A 146 0.22 -4.88 6.31
CA THR A 146 0.59 -5.62 7.53
C THR A 146 -0.60 -6.19 8.28
N ALA A 147 -1.81 -5.72 8.01
CA ALA A 147 -3.02 -6.42 8.39
C ALA A 147 -4.16 -6.09 7.44
N TYR A 148 -5.10 -7.03 7.36
CA TYR A 148 -6.39 -6.86 6.72
C TYR A 148 -7.43 -7.46 7.66
N ASP A 149 -8.43 -6.68 8.06
CA ASP A 149 -9.54 -7.10 8.93
C ASP A 149 -10.84 -7.00 8.15
N ASP A 150 -11.59 -8.10 8.10
CA ASP A 150 -12.87 -8.22 7.41
C ASP A 150 -13.94 -8.93 8.27
N GLU A 151 -15.09 -9.25 7.69
CA GLU A 151 -16.16 -9.97 8.41
C GLU A 151 -15.80 -11.42 8.81
N PHE A 152 -14.76 -11.99 8.22
CA PHE A 152 -14.28 -13.35 8.44
C PHE A 152 -13.09 -13.41 9.40
N GLY A 153 -12.42 -12.28 9.65
CA GLY A 153 -11.44 -12.09 10.70
C GLY A 153 -10.26 -11.23 10.25
N GLN A 154 -9.19 -11.31 11.03
CA GLN A 154 -7.97 -10.54 10.79
C GLN A 154 -6.85 -11.44 10.27
N ASP A 155 -6.32 -11.07 9.10
CA ASP A 155 -5.02 -11.52 8.61
C ASP A 155 -3.94 -10.50 9.00
N ALA A 156 -2.74 -11.00 9.30
CA ALA A 156 -1.60 -10.18 9.70
C ALA A 156 -0.32 -10.66 9.02
N TYR A 157 0.45 -9.71 8.52
CA TYR A 157 1.67 -9.91 7.73
C TYR A 157 2.81 -9.11 8.35
N ARG A 158 4.03 -9.64 8.29
CA ARG A 158 5.20 -8.98 8.88
C ARG A 158 6.36 -8.96 7.90
N PRO A 159 7.00 -7.80 7.68
CA PRO A 159 8.25 -7.76 6.95
C PRO A 159 9.34 -8.45 7.78
N VAL A 160 9.99 -9.47 7.21
CA VAL A 160 11.05 -10.24 7.89
C VAL A 160 12.44 -9.83 7.44
N ARG A 161 12.58 -9.35 6.20
CA ARG A 161 13.86 -8.92 5.64
C ARG A 161 13.70 -7.84 4.59
N ILE A 162 14.62 -6.88 4.57
CA ILE A 162 14.76 -5.90 3.50
C ILE A 162 16.11 -6.10 2.81
N PHE A 163 16.08 -6.17 1.48
CA PHE A 163 17.24 -6.17 0.61
C PHE A 163 17.35 -4.78 -0.02
N LEU A 164 18.30 -4.00 0.48
CA LEU A 164 18.68 -2.72 -0.11
C LEU A 164 19.67 -2.97 -1.27
N PRO A 165 19.58 -2.19 -2.37
CA PRO A 165 20.48 -2.29 -3.51
C PRO A 165 21.94 -1.93 -3.18
#